data_AF-A0A067LTC6-F1
#
_entry.id   AF-A0A067LTC6-F1
#
_cell.length_a   1.000
_cell.length_b   1.000
_cell.length_c   1.000
_cell.angle_alpha   90.00
_cell.angle_beta   90.00
_cell.angle_gamma   90.00
#
_symmetry.space_group_name_H-M   'P 1'
#
loop_
_entity.id
_entity.type
_entity.pdbx_description
1 polymer ?
#
loop_
_entity_poly.entity_id
_entity_poly.type
_entity_poly.pdbx_seq_one_letter_code
_entity_poly.pdbx_strand_id
1 'polypeptide(L)'
;MDRGLLVPSICTGYYTGLAVLQDCVMSLERIKSTPIPFAYQAHLQMATWLYLGLLPFQLYKALGWITIPATTVASFMFLGFLQIGQEIENPFNYDLNDLKLDKFCKNISREIAQIVTHPNMDPKTFVYSRWNRPFDPRDLQSLSAEAILKAQEYQGSDYEQMVRSTHLRSLRNLETEAERKFREEQKLFASYEN
;
A
#
# COMPACT_ATOMS: atom_id res chain seq x y z
N MET A 1 -20.88 11.66 10.89
CA MET A 1 -22.04 10.88 10.40
C MET A 1 -23.32 11.71 10.38
N ASP A 2 -23.46 12.71 11.25
CA ASP A 2 -24.65 13.58 11.41
C ASP A 2 -25.23 14.30 10.19
N ARG A 3 -24.50 14.41 9.07
CA ARG A 3 -25.02 15.01 7.82
C ARG A 3 -25.49 13.98 6.77
N GLY A 4 -25.43 12.68 7.07
CA GLY A 4 -25.91 11.61 6.17
C GLY A 4 -25.11 11.44 4.86
N LEU A 5 -23.98 12.15 4.69
CA LEU A 5 -23.21 12.17 3.43
C LEU A 5 -22.37 10.91 3.19
N LEU A 6 -22.11 10.09 4.23
CA LEU A 6 -21.25 8.91 4.15
C LEU A 6 -22.02 7.67 4.61
N VAL A 7 -22.07 6.66 3.75
CA VAL A 7 -22.67 5.35 4.08
C VAL A 7 -21.74 4.62 5.06
N PRO A 8 -22.28 3.99 6.13
CA PRO A 8 -21.46 3.32 7.16
C PRO A 8 -20.50 2.27 6.58
N SER A 9 -20.91 1.52 5.55
CA SER A 9 -20.08 0.50 4.90
C SER A 9 -18.84 1.07 4.20
N ILE A 10 -18.92 2.28 3.64
CA ILE A 10 -17.79 2.95 2.98
C ILE A 10 -16.88 3.60 4.03
N CYS A 11 -17.46 4.06 5.14
CA CYS A 11 -16.73 4.69 6.26
C CYS A 11 -15.61 3.79 6.81
N THR A 12 -15.87 2.49 6.93
CA THR A 12 -14.86 1.52 7.39
C THR A 12 -13.62 1.52 6.51
N GLY A 13 -13.78 1.56 5.18
CA GLY A 13 -12.64 1.59 4.25
C GLY A 13 -11.78 2.84 4.41
N TYR A 14 -12.39 4.01 4.58
CA TYR A 14 -11.67 5.25 4.86
C TYR A 14 -10.93 5.19 6.21
N TYR A 15 -11.59 4.67 7.24
CA TYR A 15 -10.98 4.55 8.57
C TYR A 15 -9.74 3.66 8.54
N THR A 16 -9.79 2.51 7.86
CA THR A 16 -8.63 1.64 7.68
C THR A 16 -7.49 2.36 6.95
N GLY A 17 -7.79 3.11 5.88
CA GLY A 17 -6.76 3.90 5.17
C GLY A 17 -6.10 4.95 6.05
N LEU A 18 -6.88 5.64 6.90
CA LEU A 18 -6.34 6.62 7.85
C LEU A 18 -5.51 5.96 8.96
N ALA A 19 -5.94 4.81 9.47
CA ALA A 19 -5.18 4.07 10.46
C ALA A 19 -3.79 3.66 9.93
N VAL A 20 -3.72 3.18 8.69
CA VAL A 20 -2.44 2.84 8.04
C VAL A 20 -1.54 4.07 7.89
N LEU A 21 -2.11 5.22 7.48
CA LEU A 21 -1.34 6.46 7.37
C LEU A 21 -0.79 6.90 8.74
N GLN A 22 -1.60 6.79 9.80
CA GLN A 22 -1.18 7.08 11.16
C GLN A 22 -0.02 6.15 11.60
N ASP A 23 -0.12 4.85 11.33
CA ASP A 23 0.92 3.88 11.66
C ASP A 23 2.24 4.18 10.94
N CYS A 24 2.18 4.60 9.67
CA CYS A 24 3.35 5.03 8.91
C CYS A 24 4.00 6.29 9.51
N VAL A 25 3.20 7.31 9.86
CA VAL A 25 3.72 8.55 10.47
C VAL A 25 4.38 8.25 11.81
N MET A 26 3.73 7.47 12.68
CA MET A 26 4.30 7.09 13.97
C MET A 26 5.60 6.27 13.81
N SER A 27 5.67 5.42 12.79
CA SER A 27 6.88 4.66 12.49
C SER A 27 8.04 5.56 12.05
N LEU A 28 7.78 6.55 11.19
CA LEU A 28 8.79 7.53 10.77
C LEU A 28 9.20 8.45 11.92
N GLU A 29 8.26 8.89 12.74
CA GLU A 29 8.52 9.71 13.92
C GLU A 29 9.38 8.96 14.94
N ARG A 30 9.15 7.65 15.14
CA ARG A 30 10.03 6.83 15.97
C ARG A 30 11.46 6.81 15.44
N ILE A 31 11.66 6.61 14.13
CA ILE A 31 13.01 6.59 13.54
C ILE A 31 13.70 7.95 13.72
N LYS A 32 12.96 9.05 13.53
CA LYS A 32 13.49 10.41 13.73
C LYS A 32 13.74 10.76 15.20
N SER A 33 12.89 10.30 16.11
CA SER A 33 12.91 10.68 17.53
C SER A 33 13.86 9.83 18.38
N THR A 34 14.45 8.76 17.82
CA THR A 34 15.50 7.97 18.48
C THR A 34 16.88 8.20 17.84
N PRO A 35 17.44 9.43 17.88
CA PRO A 35 18.80 9.65 17.43
C PRO A 35 19.80 8.92 18.35
N ILE A 36 20.95 8.54 17.81
CA ILE A 36 22.02 7.95 18.61
C ILE A 36 22.52 9.02 19.61
N PRO A 37 22.82 8.65 20.87
CA PRO A 37 23.30 9.62 21.84
C PRO A 37 24.55 10.35 21.34
N PHE A 38 24.54 11.69 21.40
CA PHE A 38 25.66 12.54 20.97
C PHE A 38 27.01 12.14 21.60
N ALA A 39 27.00 11.74 22.87
CA ALA A 39 28.19 11.25 23.57
C ALA A 39 28.86 10.06 22.86
N TYR A 40 28.06 9.14 22.29
CA TYR A 40 28.60 8.00 21.56
C TYR A 40 29.35 8.44 20.30
N GLN A 41 28.75 9.31 19.49
CA GLN A 41 29.37 9.85 18.29
C GLN A 41 30.67 10.60 18.61
N ALA A 42 30.65 11.45 19.64
CA ALA A 42 31.81 12.21 20.08
C ALA A 42 32.95 11.28 20.53
N HIS A 43 32.64 10.26 21.33
CA HIS A 43 33.65 9.29 21.76
C HIS A 43 34.20 8.44 20.61
N LEU A 44 33.37 8.06 19.64
CA LEU A 44 33.83 7.33 18.45
C LEU A 44 34.81 8.15 17.62
N GLN A 45 34.53 9.44 17.41
CA GLN A 45 35.43 10.36 16.71
C GLN A 45 36.76 10.51 17.48
N MET A 46 36.70 10.79 18.79
CA MET A 46 37.90 10.92 19.62
C MET A 46 38.76 9.65 19.62
N ALA A 47 38.14 8.48 19.75
CA ALA A 47 38.84 7.20 19.74
C ALA A 47 39.51 6.92 18.38
N THR A 48 38.85 7.25 17.26
CA THR A 48 39.39 7.09 15.91
C THR A 48 40.60 8.00 15.69
N TRP A 49 40.51 9.27 16.10
CA TRP A 49 41.63 10.22 16.03
C TRP A 49 42.82 9.80 16.89
N LEU A 50 42.57 9.34 18.12
CA LEU A 50 43.60 8.81 19.00
C LEU A 50 44.27 7.57 18.38
N TYR A 51 43.47 6.63 17.86
CA TYR A 51 43.97 5.41 17.23
C TYR A 51 44.87 5.71 16.03
N LEU A 52 44.42 6.59 15.12
CA LEU A 52 45.21 7.00 13.96
C LEU A 52 46.48 7.77 14.35
N GLY A 53 46.44 8.55 15.43
CA GLY A 53 47.62 9.22 15.97
C GLY A 53 48.65 8.26 16.57
N LEU A 54 48.20 7.16 17.18
CA LEU A 54 49.08 6.14 17.78
C LEU A 54 49.60 5.11 16.76
N LEU A 55 48.86 4.88 15.67
CA LEU A 55 49.18 3.93 14.61
C LEU A 55 50.60 4.04 14.02
N PRO A 56 51.16 5.23 13.71
CA PRO A 56 52.52 5.32 13.19
C PRO A 56 53.58 4.85 14.20
N PHE A 57 53.39 5.10 15.50
CA PHE A 57 54.33 4.65 16.53
C PHE A 57 54.32 3.12 16.68
N GLN A 58 53.16 2.50 16.45
CA GLN A 58 52.99 1.05 16.46
C GLN A 58 53.69 0.40 15.25
N LEU A 59 53.52 0.95 14.05
CA LEU A 59 54.02 0.35 12.80
C LEU A 59 55.51 0.64 12.53
N TYR A 60 56.06 1.71 13.08
CA TYR A 60 57.42 2.16 12.77
C TYR A 60 58.48 1.07 12.97
N LYS A 61 58.36 0.25 14.03
CA LYS A 61 59.32 -0.83 14.32
C LYS A 61 59.34 -1.93 13.25
N ALA A 62 58.23 -2.15 12.54
CA ALA A 62 58.12 -3.22 11.55
C ALA A 62 58.39 -2.73 10.11
N LEU A 63 57.95 -1.52 9.79
CA LEU A 63 57.88 -1.02 8.40
C LEU A 63 58.83 0.14 8.10
N GLY A 64 59.45 0.75 9.12
CA GLY A 64 60.36 1.89 8.95
C GLY A 64 59.70 3.04 8.18
N TRP A 65 60.33 3.48 7.09
CA TRP A 65 59.85 4.60 6.25
C TRP A 65 58.53 4.32 5.50
N ILE A 66 58.19 3.04 5.24
CA ILE A 66 56.92 2.66 4.60
C ILE A 66 55.72 2.94 5.52
N THR A 67 55.97 3.16 6.82
CA THR A 67 54.94 3.51 7.79
C THR A 67 54.15 4.75 7.38
N ILE A 68 54.78 5.76 6.77
CA ILE A 68 54.12 7.04 6.39
C ILE A 68 53.03 6.83 5.32
N PRO A 69 53.29 6.19 4.17
CA PRO A 69 52.23 5.91 3.21
C PRO A 69 51.21 4.89 3.74
N ALA A 70 51.64 3.90 4.53
CA ALA A 70 50.74 2.92 5.11
C ALA A 70 49.72 3.55 6.10
N THR A 71 50.18 4.43 6.99
CA THR A 71 49.31 5.14 7.94
C THR A 71 48.39 6.13 7.24
N THR A 72 48.84 6.73 6.13
CA THR A 72 48.03 7.64 5.30
C THR A 72 46.87 6.91 4.63
N VAL A 73 47.10 5.71 4.10
CA VAL A 73 46.03 4.88 3.51
C VAL A 73 45.06 4.41 4.60
N ALA A 74 45.58 3.98 5.75
CA ALA A 74 44.74 3.57 6.88
C ALA A 74 43.87 4.74 7.39
N SER A 75 44.45 5.93 7.55
CA SER A 75 43.70 7.11 8.01
C SER A 75 42.61 7.52 7.02
N PHE A 76 42.89 7.49 5.72
CA PHE A 76 41.88 7.71 4.69
C PHE A 76 40.71 6.73 4.81
N MET A 77 40.99 5.45 5.05
CA MET A 77 39.95 4.42 5.19
C MET A 77 39.10 4.63 6.46
N PHE A 78 39.71 4.79 7.62
CA PHE A 78 38.99 4.95 8.89
C PHE A 78 38.23 6.28 8.98
N LEU A 79 38.83 7.39 8.53
CA LEU A 79 38.14 8.68 8.50
C LEU A 79 37.03 8.69 7.45
N GLY A 80 37.24 8.04 6.30
CA GLY A 80 36.20 7.87 5.29
C GLY A 80 34.98 7.12 5.84
N PHE A 81 35.19 6.01 6.54
CA PHE A 81 34.08 5.29 7.19
C PHE A 81 33.38 6.11 8.27
N LEU A 82 34.14 6.87 9.07
CA LEU A 82 33.58 7.73 10.11
C LEU A 82 32.69 8.83 9.51
N GLN A 83 33.06 9.37 8.35
CA GLN A 83 32.28 10.40 7.65
C GLN A 83 31.03 9.81 7.01
N ILE A 84 31.16 8.69 6.30
CA ILE A 84 30.01 7.99 5.70
C ILE A 84 29.01 7.59 6.78
N GLY A 85 29.51 7.10 7.93
CA GLY A 85 28.68 6.75 9.08
C GLY A 85 27.85 7.92 9.61
N GLN A 86 28.41 9.12 9.63
CA GLN A 86 27.68 10.33 10.05
C GLN A 86 26.60 10.73 9.05
N GLU A 87 26.88 10.63 7.74
CA GLU A 87 25.91 10.96 6.70
C GLU A 87 24.71 10.00 6.70
N ILE A 88 24.95 8.68 6.86
CA ILE A 88 23.85 7.70 6.84
C ILE A 88 22.99 7.69 8.10
N GLU A 89 23.45 8.32 9.19
CA GLU A 89 22.75 8.30 10.48
C GLU A 89 21.49 9.19 10.47
N ASN A 90 21.50 10.30 9.71
CA ASN A 90 20.41 11.28 9.69
C ASN A 90 19.77 11.43 8.30
N PRO A 91 19.08 10.39 7.78
CA PRO A 91 18.64 10.32 6.38
C PRO A 91 17.48 11.27 6.01
N PHE A 92 16.91 11.98 6.99
CA PHE A 92 15.77 12.89 6.83
C PHE A 92 16.17 14.37 6.83
N ASN A 93 17.46 14.67 6.80
CA ASN A 93 17.95 16.03 6.72
C ASN A 93 17.95 16.52 5.25
N TYR A 94 18.65 17.63 4.95
CA TYR A 94 18.71 18.23 3.62
C TYR A 94 20.10 18.10 2.97
N ASP A 95 20.90 17.13 3.39
CA ASP A 95 22.20 16.85 2.81
C ASP A 95 22.05 16.21 1.41
N LEU A 96 23.12 16.24 0.61
CA LEU A 96 23.07 15.76 -0.79
C LEU A 96 22.71 14.28 -0.92
N ASN A 97 23.04 13.49 0.12
CA ASN A 97 22.86 12.05 0.18
C ASN A 97 21.55 11.64 0.91
N ASP A 98 20.74 12.61 1.36
CA ASP A 98 19.50 12.35 2.08
C ASP A 98 18.29 12.06 1.17
N LEU A 99 17.20 11.60 1.80
CA LEU A 99 15.95 11.38 1.09
C LEU A 99 15.31 12.70 0.65
N LYS A 100 14.95 12.76 -0.64
CA LYS A 100 14.26 13.92 -1.25
C LYS A 100 12.76 13.95 -0.90
N LEU A 101 12.43 14.19 0.37
CA LEU A 101 11.07 14.20 0.89
C LEU A 101 10.14 15.15 0.13
N ASP A 102 10.62 16.34 -0.25
CA ASP A 102 9.83 17.30 -1.03
C ASP A 102 9.37 16.74 -2.38
N LYS A 103 10.22 15.95 -3.03
CA LYS A 103 9.88 15.29 -4.29
C LYS A 103 8.79 14.24 -4.06
N PHE A 104 8.87 13.48 -2.97
CA PHE A 104 7.82 12.52 -2.60
C PHE A 104 6.49 13.22 -2.32
N CYS A 105 6.48 14.27 -1.51
CA CYS A 105 5.28 15.06 -1.22
C CYS A 105 4.66 15.66 -2.48
N LYS A 106 5.50 16.19 -3.39
CA LYS A 106 5.04 16.73 -4.68
C LYS A 106 4.44 15.66 -5.59
N ASN A 107 4.99 14.45 -5.59
CA ASN A 107 4.44 13.34 -6.34
C ASN A 107 3.07 12.90 -5.80
N ILE A 108 2.95 12.74 -4.48
CA ILE A 108 1.67 12.40 -3.83
C ILE A 108 0.61 13.48 -4.12
N SER A 109 0.98 14.75 -4.01
CA SER A 109 0.09 15.87 -4.34
C SER A 109 -0.39 15.81 -5.80
N ARG A 110 0.49 15.49 -6.74
CA ARG A 110 0.14 15.33 -8.15
C ARG A 110 -0.83 14.16 -8.37
N GLU A 111 -0.57 13.02 -7.73
CA GLU A 111 -1.42 11.82 -7.84
C GLU A 111 -2.82 12.08 -7.29
N ILE A 112 -2.93 12.73 -6.11
CA ILE A 112 -4.21 13.14 -5.54
C ILE A 112 -4.94 14.09 -6.49
N ALA A 113 -4.24 15.09 -7.06
CA ALA A 113 -4.83 16.00 -8.02
C ALA A 113 -5.39 15.25 -9.25
N GLN A 114 -4.68 14.25 -9.77
CA GLN A 114 -5.15 13.42 -10.88
C GLN A 114 -6.41 12.62 -10.53
N ILE A 115 -6.49 12.08 -9.32
CA ILE A 115 -7.67 11.36 -8.84
C ILE A 115 -8.87 12.31 -8.75
N VAL A 116 -8.69 13.50 -8.17
CA VAL A 116 -9.78 14.48 -7.95
C VAL A 116 -10.22 15.15 -9.26
N THR A 117 -9.37 15.19 -10.28
CA THR A 117 -9.70 15.80 -11.58
C THR A 117 -10.84 15.05 -12.30
N HIS A 118 -11.00 13.75 -12.05
CA HIS A 118 -12.07 12.96 -12.66
C HIS A 118 -13.31 12.99 -11.74
N PRO A 119 -14.47 13.47 -12.22
CA PRO A 119 -15.69 13.37 -11.44
C PRO A 119 -16.08 11.90 -11.27
N ASN A 120 -16.61 11.55 -10.10
CA ASN A 120 -17.25 10.25 -9.92
C ASN A 120 -18.43 10.15 -10.91
N MET A 121 -18.26 9.33 -11.95
CA MET A 121 -19.35 9.03 -12.87
C MET A 121 -20.45 8.31 -12.10
N ASP A 122 -21.69 8.76 -12.23
CA ASP A 122 -22.84 8.05 -11.64
C ASP A 122 -22.80 6.60 -12.13
N PRO A 123 -22.72 5.59 -11.23
CA PRO A 123 -22.68 4.19 -11.60
C PRO A 123 -23.80 3.81 -12.56
N LYS A 124 -24.97 4.48 -12.49
CA LYS A 124 -26.08 4.24 -13.41
C LYS A 124 -25.70 4.48 -14.87
N THR A 125 -24.86 5.49 -15.12
CA THR A 125 -24.37 5.84 -16.46
C THR A 125 -23.56 4.71 -17.07
N PHE A 126 -22.80 3.96 -16.26
CA PHE A 126 -21.97 2.85 -16.72
C PHE A 126 -22.69 1.50 -16.63
N VAL A 127 -23.29 1.18 -15.48
CA VAL A 127 -23.98 -0.09 -15.18
C VAL A 127 -25.12 -0.36 -16.14
N TYR A 128 -25.91 0.67 -16.47
CA TYR A 128 -27.03 0.57 -17.43
C TYR A 128 -26.66 1.07 -18.83
N SER A 129 -25.37 1.31 -19.09
CA SER A 129 -24.92 1.68 -20.43
C SER A 129 -25.21 0.56 -21.43
N ARG A 130 -25.38 0.91 -22.71
CA ARG A 130 -25.48 -0.07 -23.80
C ARG A 130 -24.25 -0.98 -23.87
N TRP A 131 -23.10 -0.51 -23.39
CA TRP A 131 -21.82 -1.21 -23.42
C TRP A 131 -21.62 -2.18 -22.25
N ASN A 132 -22.48 -2.14 -21.22
CA ASN A 132 -22.41 -3.02 -20.05
C ASN A 132 -23.67 -3.88 -19.95
N ARG A 133 -23.85 -4.79 -20.92
CA ARG A 133 -24.97 -5.75 -20.98
C ARG A 133 -24.46 -7.20 -20.92
N PRO A 134 -23.95 -7.66 -19.77
CA PRO A 134 -23.35 -9.00 -19.65
C PRO A 134 -24.34 -10.16 -19.92
N PHE A 135 -25.63 -9.86 -20.06
CA PHE A 135 -26.70 -10.82 -20.39
C PHE A 135 -27.68 -10.24 -21.40
N ASP A 136 -27.20 -9.52 -22.43
CA ASP A 136 -28.07 -9.18 -23.55
C ASP A 136 -28.63 -10.49 -24.12
N PRO A 137 -29.96 -10.67 -24.18
CA PRO A 137 -30.52 -11.93 -24.66
C PRO A 137 -29.98 -12.27 -26.04
N ARG A 138 -29.66 -11.28 -26.88
CA ARG A 138 -29.12 -11.51 -28.23
C ARG A 138 -27.76 -12.22 -28.25
N ASP A 139 -27.00 -12.17 -27.16
CA ASP A 139 -25.67 -12.81 -27.05
C ASP A 139 -25.76 -14.27 -26.58
N LEU A 140 -26.92 -14.72 -26.11
CA LEU A 140 -27.17 -16.14 -25.85
C LEU A 140 -27.38 -16.88 -27.18
N GLN A 141 -26.34 -17.59 -27.63
CA GLN A 141 -26.32 -18.37 -28.88
C GLN A 141 -27.41 -19.47 -28.97
N SER A 142 -28.14 -19.74 -27.88
CA SER A 142 -29.12 -20.83 -27.77
C SER A 142 -30.59 -20.38 -27.86
N LEU A 143 -30.86 -19.11 -28.16
CA LEU A 143 -32.24 -18.61 -28.16
C LEU A 143 -32.96 -18.86 -29.49
N SER A 144 -34.24 -19.21 -29.40
CA SER A 144 -35.13 -19.34 -30.55
C SER A 144 -35.38 -17.98 -31.21
N ALA A 145 -35.72 -17.98 -32.51
CA ALA A 145 -35.99 -16.75 -33.28
C ALA A 145 -37.05 -15.86 -32.63
N GLU A 146 -38.08 -16.45 -31.98
CA GLU A 146 -39.09 -15.71 -31.22
C GLU A 146 -38.51 -14.95 -30.02
N ALA A 147 -37.56 -15.56 -29.31
CA ALA A 147 -36.91 -14.93 -28.17
C ALA A 147 -35.98 -13.79 -28.60
N ILE A 148 -35.36 -13.89 -29.79
CA ILE A 148 -34.55 -12.82 -30.38
C ILE A 148 -35.44 -11.62 -30.76
N LEU A 149 -36.59 -11.87 -31.39
CA LEU A 149 -37.56 -10.82 -31.75
C LEU A 149 -38.09 -10.08 -30.52
N LYS A 150 -38.42 -10.84 -29.45
CA LYS A 150 -38.89 -10.27 -28.19
C LYS A 150 -37.78 -9.51 -27.45
N ALA A 151 -36.53 -9.96 -27.56
CA ALA A 151 -35.37 -9.24 -27.03
C ALA A 151 -35.07 -7.93 -27.78
N GLN A 152 -35.42 -7.87 -29.07
CA GLN A 152 -35.29 -6.65 -29.88
C GLN A 152 -36.27 -5.54 -29.42
N GLU A 153 -37.37 -5.94 -28.77
CA GLU A 153 -38.39 -5.05 -28.19
C GLU A 153 -38.00 -4.54 -26.79
N TYR A 154 -37.03 -5.17 -26.11
CA TYR A 154 -36.48 -4.70 -24.83
C TYR A 154 -35.58 -3.47 -25.03
N GLN A 155 -36.20 -2.32 -25.19
CA GLN A 155 -35.50 -1.04 -25.29
C GLN A 155 -36.09 -0.02 -24.29
N GLY A 156 -35.29 0.38 -23.31
CA GLY A 156 -35.66 1.37 -22.31
C GLY A 156 -35.92 0.79 -20.92
N SER A 157 -36.68 1.53 -20.08
CA SER A 157 -36.99 1.32 -18.65
C SER A 157 -37.14 -0.15 -18.19
N ASP A 158 -37.60 -1.04 -19.07
CA ASP A 158 -37.82 -2.46 -18.79
C ASP A 158 -36.51 -3.26 -18.60
N TYR A 159 -35.38 -2.81 -19.16
CA TYR A 159 -34.07 -3.44 -18.91
C TYR A 159 -33.64 -3.29 -17.45
N GLU A 160 -33.86 -2.12 -16.85
CA GLU A 160 -33.53 -1.87 -15.44
C GLU A 160 -34.32 -2.80 -14.52
N GLN A 161 -35.61 -3.01 -14.84
CA GLN A 161 -36.46 -3.97 -14.12
C GLN A 161 -36.00 -5.41 -14.34
N MET A 162 -35.59 -5.77 -15.55
CA MET A 162 -35.07 -7.10 -15.86
C MET A 162 -33.81 -7.39 -15.03
N VAL A 163 -32.80 -6.50 -15.05
CA VAL A 163 -31.56 -6.66 -14.27
C VAL A 163 -31.88 -6.78 -12.78
N ARG A 164 -32.77 -5.93 -12.25
CA ARG A 164 -33.24 -6.03 -10.86
C ARG A 164 -33.92 -7.36 -10.57
N SER A 165 -34.79 -7.84 -11.46
CA SER A 165 -35.51 -9.10 -11.28
C SER A 165 -34.58 -10.32 -11.32
N THR A 166 -33.58 -10.31 -12.20
CA THR A 166 -32.57 -11.36 -12.30
C THR A 166 -31.67 -11.36 -11.07
N HIS A 167 -31.25 -10.18 -10.61
CA HIS A 167 -30.45 -10.05 -9.39
C HIS A 167 -31.23 -10.56 -8.17
N LEU A 168 -32.50 -10.17 -8.01
CA LEU A 168 -33.37 -10.65 -6.93
C LEU A 168 -33.63 -12.16 -7.01
N ARG A 169 -33.80 -12.73 -8.21
CA ARG A 169 -33.90 -14.18 -8.40
C ARG A 169 -32.62 -14.89 -8.01
N SER A 170 -31.45 -14.36 -8.38
CA SER A 170 -30.16 -14.97 -8.03
C SER A 170 -29.95 -15.01 -6.51
N LEU A 171 -30.32 -13.93 -5.80
CA LEU A 171 -30.26 -13.87 -4.34
C LEU A 171 -31.20 -14.88 -3.68
N ARG A 172 -32.44 -14.99 -4.18
CA ARG A 172 -33.41 -15.98 -3.69
C ARG A 172 -32.93 -17.42 -3.92
N ASN A 173 -32.27 -17.68 -5.04
CA ASN A 173 -31.71 -18.99 -5.35
C ASN A 173 -30.57 -19.33 -4.38
N LEU A 174 -29.69 -18.37 -4.06
CA LEU A 174 -28.63 -18.56 -3.07
C LEU A 174 -29.18 -18.79 -1.66
N GLU A 175 -30.25 -18.08 -1.29
CA GLU A 175 -30.92 -18.25 0.00
C GLU A 175 -31.49 -19.66 0.15
N THR A 176 -32.23 -20.13 -0.86
CA THR A 176 -32.77 -21.50 -0.87
C THR A 176 -31.68 -22.58 -0.90
N GLU A 177 -30.55 -22.31 -1.55
CA GLU A 177 -29.41 -23.22 -1.58
C GLU A 177 -28.67 -23.27 -0.23
N ALA A 178 -28.53 -22.14 0.46
CA ALA A 178 -27.98 -22.07 1.81
C ALA A 178 -28.87 -22.80 2.82
N GLU A 179 -30.20 -22.63 2.73
CA GLU A 179 -31.15 -23.36 3.59
C GLU A 179 -31.10 -24.87 3.39
N ARG A 180 -30.90 -25.33 2.15
CA ARG A 180 -30.73 -26.76 1.85
C ARG A 180 -29.47 -27.30 2.50
N LYS A 181 -28.33 -26.62 2.34
CA LYS A 181 -27.06 -27.03 2.96
C LYS A 181 -27.14 -27.06 4.47
N PHE A 182 -27.76 -26.05 5.10
CA PHE A 182 -27.95 -26.04 6.55
C PHE A 182 -28.82 -27.20 7.04
N ARG A 183 -29.88 -27.54 6.29
CA ARG A 183 -30.76 -28.67 6.61
C ARG A 183 -30.08 -30.03 6.42
N GLU A 184 -29.19 -30.13 5.44
CA GLU A 184 -28.35 -31.31 5.23
C GLU A 184 -27.32 -31.48 6.36
N GLU A 185 -26.66 -30.41 6.78
CA GLU A 185 -25.74 -30.43 7.92
C GLU A 185 -26.45 -30.84 9.22
N GLN A 186 -27.63 -30.27 9.52
CA GLN A 186 -28.42 -30.65 10.70
C GLN A 186 -28.81 -32.13 10.72
N LYS A 187 -29.13 -32.72 9.56
CA LYS A 187 -29.41 -34.16 9.45
C LYS A 187 -28.15 -34.99 9.67
N LEU A 188 -27.00 -34.51 9.21
CA LEU A 188 -25.70 -35.14 9.42
C LEU A 188 -25.31 -35.14 10.91
N PHE A 189 -25.56 -34.04 11.62
CA PHE A 189 -25.35 -33.94 13.07
C PHE A 189 -26.29 -34.85 13.86
N ALA A 190 -27.58 -34.88 13.52
CA ALA A 190 -28.55 -35.78 14.17
C ALA A 190 -28.28 -37.27 13.90
N SER A 191 -27.57 -37.59 12.81
CA SER A 191 -27.14 -38.96 12.50
C SER A 191 -25.86 -39.39 13.23
N TYR A 192 -25.10 -38.46 13.82
CA TYR A 192 -23.88 -38.73 14.60
C TYR A 192 -24.17 -38.91 16.11
N GLU A 193 -25.37 -38.56 16.55
CA GLU A 193 -25.81 -38.58 17.96
C GLU A 193 -26.61 -39.85 18.32
N ASN A 194 -26.76 -40.81 17.39
CA ASN A 194 -27.26 -42.17 17.58
C ASN A 194 -26.16 -43.19 17.26
#